data_AF-A0A356CR80-F1
#
_entry.id   AF-A0A356CR80-F1
#
_cell.length_a   1.000
_cell.length_b   1.000
_cell.length_c   1.000
_cell.angle_alpha   90.00
_cell.angle_beta   90.00
_cell.angle_gamma   90.00
#
_symmetry.space_group_name_H-M   'P 1'
#
loop_
_entity.id
_entity.type
_entity.pdbx_description
1 polymer ?
#
loop_
_entity_poly.entity_id
_entity_poly.type
_entity_poly.pdbx_seq_one_letter_code
_entity_poly.pdbx_strand_id
1 'polypeptide(L)' 'MKALCMRCRDAKNKPTMQVMLDPKVTEKNNRYSAKGKCAKCGGNMFKFLSKEDAGKLKK' A
#
# COMPACT_ATOMS: atom_id res chain seq x y z
N MET A 1 -3.95 -1.83 -7.32
CA MET A 1 -2.97 -2.54 -6.45
C MET A 1 -3.59 -2.81 -5.08
N LYS A 2 -3.34 -3.98 -4.46
CA LYS A 2 -3.72 -4.22 -3.06
C LYS A 2 -2.56 -3.94 -2.10
N ALA A 3 -2.85 -3.37 -0.95
CA ALA A 3 -1.89 -2.96 0.07
C ALA A 3 -2.41 -3.21 1.49
N LEU A 4 -1.56 -3.01 2.50
CA LEU A 4 -1.98 -3.17 3.88
C LEU A 4 -2.69 -1.89 4.37
N CYS A 5 -3.91 -2.05 4.89
CA CYS A 5 -4.65 -0.99 5.55
C CYS A 5 -4.60 -1.22 7.06
N MET A 6 -3.91 -0.33 7.79
CA MET A 6 -3.82 -0.43 9.25
C MET A 6 -5.17 -0.18 9.94
N ARG A 7 -6.12 0.48 9.27
CA ARG A 7 -7.48 0.71 9.78
C ARG A 7 -8.45 -0.46 9.59
N CYS A 8 -8.28 -1.23 8.52
CA CYS A 8 -9.11 -2.43 8.27
C CYS A 8 -8.51 -3.70 8.88
N ARG A 9 -7.30 -3.64 9.43
CA ARG A 9 -6.65 -4.75 10.12
C ARG A 9 -7.14 -4.77 11.57
N ASP A 10 -7.94 -5.77 11.90
CA ASP A 10 -8.38 -6.06 13.27
C ASP A 10 -7.85 -7.45 13.69
N ALA A 11 -7.70 -7.69 14.98
CA ALA A 11 -7.38 -9.00 15.54
C ALA A 11 -8.38 -10.09 15.11
N LYS A 12 -9.66 -9.73 14.91
CA LYS A 12 -10.74 -10.65 14.50
C LYS A 12 -10.98 -10.74 13.00
N ASN A 13 -10.61 -9.70 12.25
CA ASN A 13 -10.77 -9.63 10.80
C ASN A 13 -9.43 -9.26 10.17
N LYS A 14 -8.74 -10.27 9.61
CA LYS A 14 -7.47 -10.11 8.91
C LYS A 14 -7.63 -10.15 7.38
N PRO A 15 -8.36 -9.22 6.71
CA PRO A 15 -8.06 -8.99 5.32
C PRO A 15 -6.81 -8.11 5.29
N THR A 16 -5.65 -8.76 5.13
CA THR A 16 -4.33 -8.11 5.16
C THR A 16 -4.10 -7.18 3.96
N MET A 17 -4.91 -7.29 2.91
CA MET A 17 -4.71 -6.59 1.64
C MET A 17 -6.02 -5.99 1.09
N GLN A 18 -6.19 -4.68 1.20
CA GLN A 18 -7.31 -3.92 0.61
C GLN A 18 -6.89 -3.25 -0.70
N VAL A 19 -7.85 -2.85 -1.52
CA VAL A 19 -7.57 -2.04 -2.72
C VAL A 19 -7.09 -0.65 -2.29
N MET A 20 -5.90 -0.28 -2.76
CA MET A 20 -5.32 1.05 -2.54
C MET A 20 -5.71 1.96 -3.70
N LEU A 21 -6.31 3.10 -3.34
CA LEU A 21 -6.57 4.24 -4.20
C LEU A 21 -5.41 5.24 -4.11
N ASP A 22 -5.17 5.95 -5.20
CA ASP A 22 -4.12 6.97 -5.33
C ASP A 22 -2.73 6.51 -4.86
N PRO A 23 -2.19 5.39 -5.39
CA PRO A 23 -0.89 4.88 -4.98
C PRO A 23 0.23 5.85 -5.39
N LYS A 24 0.82 6.53 -4.41
CA LYS A 24 2.04 7.33 -4.55
C LYS A 24 3.24 6.50 -4.16
N VAL A 25 4.06 6.13 -5.13
CA VAL A 25 5.32 5.44 -4.91
C VAL A 25 6.39 6.44 -4.47
N THR A 26 7.00 6.16 -3.33
CA THR A 26 8.11 6.92 -2.75
C THR A 26 9.32 5.99 -2.57
N GLU A 27 10.50 6.54 -2.79
CA GLU A 27 11.77 5.83 -2.67
C GLU A 27 12.59 6.49 -1.57
N LYS A 28 13.03 5.71 -0.58
CA LYS A 28 13.91 6.19 0.50
C LYS A 28 14.89 5.09 0.88
N ASN A 29 16.19 5.40 0.86
CA ASN A 29 17.27 4.47 1.21
C ASN A 29 17.20 3.13 0.45
N ASN A 30 17.02 3.16 -0.88
CA ASN A 30 16.83 1.98 -1.73
C ASN A 30 15.61 1.10 -1.38
N ARG A 31 14.70 1.58 -0.52
CA ARG A 31 13.43 0.91 -0.23
C ARG A 31 12.31 1.67 -0.93
N TYR A 32 11.55 0.93 -1.73
CA TYR A 32 10.38 1.47 -2.40
C TYR A 32 9.15 1.22 -1.54
N SER A 33 8.29 2.22 -1.48
CA SER A 33 7.05 2.12 -0.75
C SER A 33 5.96 2.93 -1.41
N ALA A 34 4.80 2.31 -1.59
CA ALA A 34 3.59 2.98 -2.04
C ALA A 34 2.75 3.38 -0.84
N LYS A 35 2.39 4.67 -0.79
CA LYS A 35 1.40 5.22 0.12
C LYS A 35 0.14 5.55 -0.66
N GLY A 36 -1.02 5.32 -0.06
CA GLY A 36 -2.29 5.63 -0.70
C GLY A 36 -3.43 5.57 0.30
N LYS A 37 -4.67 5.59 -0.19
CA LYS A 37 -5.88 5.53 0.63
C LYS A 37 -6.59 4.21 0.45
N CYS A 38 -7.23 3.72 1.50
CA CYS A 38 -8.05 2.52 1.43
C CYS A 38 -9.36 2.80 0.73
N ALA A 39 -9.66 2.04 -0.33
CA ALA A 39 -10.95 2.14 -1.03
C ALA A 39 -12.15 1.85 -0.11
N LYS A 40 -11.95 1.03 0.93
CA LYS A 40 -13.02 0.58 1.82
C LYS A 40 -13.30 1.53 2.99
N CYS A 41 -12.26 2.09 3.61
CA CYS A 41 -12.39 2.87 4.86
C CYS A 41 -11.76 4.27 4.80
N GLY A 42 -11.18 4.66 3.66
CA GLY A 42 -10.46 5.92 3.49
C GLY A 42 -9.17 6.04 4.32
N GLY A 43 -8.82 5.02 5.11
CA GLY A 43 -7.64 5.02 5.97
C GLY A 43 -6.33 4.98 5.18
N ASN A 44 -5.26 5.47 5.81
CA ASN A 44 -3.94 5.44 5.20
C ASN A 44 -3.47 4.00 4.98
N MET A 45 -3.03 3.74 3.75
CA MET A 45 -2.47 2.47 3.35
C MET A 45 -1.01 2.63 3.00
N PHE A 46 -0.26 1.57 3.26
CA PHE A 46 1.17 1.50 2.98
C PHE A 46 1.49 0.12 2.43
N LYS A 47 2.32 0.07 1.39
CA LYS A 47 2.88 -1.17 0.85
C LYS A 47 4.35 -0.98 0.55
N PHE A 48 5.18 -1.84 1.15
CA PHE A 48 6.57 -1.99 0.71
C PHE A 48 6.56 -2.65 -0.67
N LEU A 49 7.34 -2.10 -1.58
CA LEU A 49 7.52 -2.62 -2.93
C LEU A 49 8.95 -3.10 -3.08
N SER A 50 9.13 -4.17 -3.83
CA SER A 50 10.44 -4.55 -4.35
C SER A 50 10.89 -3.51 -5.38
N LYS A 51 12.19 -3.46 -5.68
CA LYS A 51 12.75 -2.56 -6.72
C LYS A 51 12.08 -2.78 -8.08
N GLU A 52 11.78 -4.03 -8.40
CA GLU A 52 11.15 -4.43 -9.66
C GLU A 52 9.67 -3.99 -9.74
N ASP A 53 8.90 -4.20 -8.67
CA ASP A 53 7.50 -3.76 -8.62
C ASP A 53 7.37 -2.23 -8.63
N ALA A 54 8.30 -1.54 -7.97
CA ALA A 54 8.31 -0.09 -7.95
C ALA A 54 8.65 0.50 -9.33
N GLY A 55 9.56 -0.13 -10.07
CA GLY A 55 9.86 0.25 -11.46
C GLY A 55 8.65 0.11 -12.39
N LYS A 56 7.81 -0.90 -12.19
CA LYS A 56 6.56 -1.08 -12.95
C LYS A 56 5.48 -0.05 -12.61
N LEU A 57 5.50 0.51 -11.40
CA LEU A 57 4.53 1.49 -10.92
C LEU A 57 4.96 2.95 -11.11
N LYS A 58 6.24 3.21 -11.39
CA LYS A 58 6.80 4.53 -11.72
C LYS A 58 6.65 4.90 -13.21
N LYS A 59 5.97 4.06 -14.02
CA LYS A 59 5.83 4.23 -15.47
C LYS A 59 4.74 5.22 -15.84
#